data_AF-A0A6J8DWL1-F1
#
_entry.id   AF-A0A6J8DWL1-F1
#
_cell.length_a   1.000
_cell.length_b   1.000
_cell.length_c   1.000
_cell.angle_alpha   90.00
_cell.angle_beta   90.00
_cell.angle_gamma   90.00
#
_symmetry.space_group_name_H-M   'P 1'
#
loop_
_entity.id
_entity.type
_entity.pdbx_description
1 polymer ?
#
loop_
_entity_poly.entity_id
_entity_poly.type
_entity_poly.pdbx_seq_one_letter_code
_entity_poly.pdbx_strand_id
1 'polypeptide(L)'
;MNISRLESLNTFLHNCNVSPVKSLSNPLTVASERTKRRYIDKAKRINEQEQPADDTLQILKKIYIQAESWQFQRQVLSIIVQQMSFEGAQKFIPGLTSWRFYEAKRHANIEGPGLPVNVTVEKREKINANSLDHFIDFITSSHIMKDLPYGQRTLAGLW
;
A
#
# COMPACT_ATOMS: atom_id res chain seq x y z
N MET A 1 -28.32 45.47 -40.39
CA MET A 1 -27.86 45.23 -39.00
C MET A 1 -27.04 43.95 -39.01
N ASN A 2 -25.77 44.00 -38.61
CA ASN A 2 -24.90 42.84 -38.58
C ASN A 2 -25.11 42.14 -37.23
N ILE A 3 -25.89 41.06 -37.22
CA ILE A 3 -26.22 40.30 -36.02
C ILE A 3 -24.94 39.63 -35.50
N SER A 4 -24.64 39.77 -34.22
CA SER A 4 -23.46 39.14 -33.62
C SER A 4 -23.60 37.62 -33.75
N ARG A 5 -22.51 36.91 -34.13
CA ARG A 5 -22.52 35.43 -34.24
C ARG A 5 -23.05 34.75 -32.97
N LEU A 6 -22.84 35.37 -31.80
CA LEU A 6 -23.32 34.88 -30.51
C LEU A 6 -24.84 35.00 -30.36
N GLU A 7 -25.45 36.05 -30.92
CA GLU A 7 -26.90 36.23 -30.93
C GLU A 7 -27.56 35.20 -31.83
N SER A 8 -27.04 35.00 -33.05
CA SER A 8 -27.56 33.95 -33.95
C SER A 8 -27.47 32.55 -33.33
N LEU A 9 -26.39 32.25 -32.62
CA LEU A 9 -26.23 30.99 -31.90
C LEU A 9 -27.23 30.85 -30.75
N ASN A 10 -27.39 31.89 -29.93
CA ASN A 10 -28.32 31.86 -28.81
C ASN A 10 -29.79 31.76 -29.24
N THR A 11 -30.16 32.36 -30.38
CA THR A 11 -31.48 32.18 -31.00
C THR A 11 -31.70 30.73 -31.44
N PHE A 12 -30.69 30.11 -32.06
CA PHE A 12 -30.77 28.69 -32.46
C PHE A 12 -30.92 27.77 -31.24
N LEU A 13 -30.12 27.98 -30.19
CA LEU A 13 -30.19 27.17 -28.96
C LEU A 13 -31.55 27.29 -28.27
N HIS A 14 -32.12 28.50 -28.24
CA HIS A 14 -33.46 28.72 -27.70
C HIS A 14 -34.53 27.92 -28.47
N ASN A 15 -34.45 27.87 -29.80
CA ASN A 15 -35.37 27.08 -30.63
C ASN A 15 -35.19 25.58 -30.44
N CYS A 16 -34.01 25.13 -30.01
CA CYS A 16 -33.75 23.75 -29.64
C CYS A 16 -34.10 23.42 -28.17
N ASN A 17 -34.76 24.31 -27.43
CA ASN A 17 -35.00 24.20 -25.99
C ASN A 17 -33.71 24.02 -25.15
N VAL A 18 -32.58 24.55 -25.63
CA VAL A 18 -31.29 24.56 -24.92
C VAL A 18 -31.01 25.94 -24.38
N SER A 19 -30.45 26.02 -23.17
CA SER A 19 -30.10 27.30 -22.55
C SER A 19 -29.08 28.09 -23.39
N PRO A 20 -29.23 29.42 -23.51
CA PRO A 20 -28.28 30.28 -24.22
C PRO A 20 -26.87 30.20 -23.61
N VAL A 21 -25.85 30.31 -24.45
CA VAL A 21 -24.46 30.43 -24.01
C VAL A 21 -24.28 31.77 -23.33
N LYS A 22 -24.02 31.72 -22.02
CA LYS A 22 -23.68 32.90 -21.22
C LYS A 22 -22.22 33.24 -21.48
N SER A 23 -21.93 34.52 -21.76
CA SER A 23 -20.56 35.01 -21.73
C SER A 23 -20.00 34.81 -20.33
N LEU A 24 -18.78 34.28 -20.24
CA LEU A 24 -18.06 34.18 -18.96
C LEU A 24 -17.92 35.60 -18.39
N SER A 25 -18.36 35.79 -17.14
CA SER A 25 -18.27 37.09 -16.46
C SER A 25 -16.82 37.49 -16.15
N ASN A 26 -15.94 36.51 -16.02
CA ASN A 26 -14.50 36.69 -15.81
C ASN A 26 -13.70 35.91 -16.85
N PRO A 27 -12.58 36.46 -17.35
CA PRO A 27 -11.67 35.74 -18.23
C PRO A 27 -11.22 34.41 -17.61
N LEU A 28 -11.09 33.37 -18.44
CA LEU A 28 -10.68 32.02 -18.03
C LEU A 28 -9.34 32.01 -17.25
N THR A 29 -8.46 32.97 -17.55
CA THR A 29 -7.18 33.20 -16.87
C THR A 29 -7.36 33.48 -15.38
N VAL A 30 -8.33 34.32 -15.01
CA VAL A 30 -8.63 34.70 -13.62
C VAL A 30 -9.29 33.56 -12.85
N ALA A 31 -10.16 32.77 -13.50
CA ALA A 31 -10.75 31.57 -12.90
C ALA A 31 -9.69 30.47 -12.64
N SER A 32 -8.71 30.34 -13.55
CA SER A 32 -7.58 29.43 -13.39
C SER A 32 -6.70 29.79 -12.19
N GLU A 33 -6.44 31.09 -11.96
CA GLU A 33 -5.63 31.56 -10.84
C GLU A 33 -6.23 31.26 -9.47
N ARG A 34 -7.57 31.32 -9.32
CA ARG A 34 -8.24 30.94 -8.06
C ARG A 34 -8.02 29.47 -7.72
N THR A 35 -8.12 28.62 -8.73
CA THR A 35 -7.87 27.19 -8.61
C THR A 35 -6.40 26.93 -8.28
N LYS A 36 -5.46 27.61 -8.95
CA LYS A 36 -4.03 27.55 -8.64
C LYS A 36 -3.73 27.96 -7.19
N ARG A 37 -4.28 29.08 -6.71
CA ARG A 37 -4.14 29.53 -5.32
C ARG A 37 -4.62 28.47 -4.34
N ARG A 38 -5.79 27.86 -4.57
CA ARG A 38 -6.30 26.78 -3.71
C ARG A 38 -5.36 25.58 -3.64
N TYR A 39 -4.75 25.18 -4.76
CA TYR A 39 -3.77 24.09 -4.77
C TYR A 39 -2.47 24.47 -4.05
N ILE A 40 -1.99 25.70 -4.23
CA ILE A 40 -0.80 26.21 -3.55
C ILE A 40 -1.04 26.31 -2.04
N ASP A 41 -2.18 26.84 -1.60
CA ASP A 41 -2.55 26.96 -0.19
C ASP A 41 -2.78 25.59 0.45
N LYS A 42 -3.35 24.63 -0.29
CA LYS A 42 -3.47 23.24 0.16
C LYS A 42 -2.09 22.60 0.33
N ALA A 43 -1.15 22.86 -0.58
CA ALA A 43 0.23 22.37 -0.48
C ALA A 43 1.00 23.03 0.68
N LYS A 44 0.82 24.34 0.91
CA LYS A 44 1.45 25.07 2.02
C LYS A 44 0.95 24.61 3.39
N ARG A 45 -0.36 24.37 3.54
CA ARG A 45 -0.95 23.85 4.78
C ARG A 45 -0.46 22.44 5.15
N ILE A 46 -0.07 21.63 4.17
CA ILE A 46 0.58 20.33 4.40
C ILE A 46 2.02 20.53 4.92
N ASN A 47 2.68 21.63 4.55
CA ASN A 47 4.04 21.96 4.98
C ASN A 47 4.13 22.72 6.31
N GLU A 48 3.06 23.40 6.75
CA GLU A 48 3.08 24.35 7.88
C GLU A 48 2.50 23.80 9.20
N GLN A 49 2.13 22.52 9.30
CA GLN A 49 1.82 21.90 10.60
C GLN A 49 3.10 21.73 11.43
N GLU A 50 3.05 22.19 12.68
CA GLU A 50 4.16 22.46 13.63
C GLU A 50 5.32 21.45 13.65
N GLN A 51 6.54 21.98 13.64
CA GLN A 51 7.81 21.24 13.64
C GLN A 51 8.40 21.09 15.06
N PRO A 52 8.27 19.88 15.63
CA PRO A 52 9.33 19.21 16.39
C PRO A 52 9.86 17.96 15.64
N ALA A 53 9.51 17.81 14.35
CA ALA A 53 9.72 16.60 13.57
C ALA A 53 11.19 16.33 13.22
N ASP A 54 12.02 17.36 13.05
CA ASP A 54 13.45 17.18 12.76
C ASP A 54 14.15 16.44 13.91
N ASP A 55 13.92 16.82 15.17
CA ASP A 55 14.57 16.20 16.34
C ASP A 55 14.23 14.71 16.48
N THR A 56 12.95 14.33 16.31
CA THR A 56 12.54 12.91 16.46
C THR A 56 13.14 12.02 15.39
N LEU A 57 13.19 12.50 14.14
CA LEU A 57 13.74 11.73 13.03
C LEU A 57 15.26 11.56 13.17
N GLN A 58 15.95 12.60 13.64
CA GLN A 58 17.38 12.55 13.97
C GLN A 58 17.66 11.58 15.13
N ILE A 59 16.81 11.54 16.16
CA ILE A 59 16.90 10.57 17.25
C ILE A 59 16.74 9.14 16.70
N LEU A 60 15.74 8.88 15.85
CA LEU A 60 15.54 7.57 15.24
C LEU A 60 16.73 7.16 14.36
N LYS A 61 17.34 8.10 13.62
CA LYS A 61 18.58 7.86 12.89
C LYS A 61 19.74 7.47 13.80
N LYS A 62 19.90 8.18 14.93
CA LYS A 62 20.94 7.85 15.92
C LYS A 62 20.74 6.43 16.46
N ILE A 63 19.50 6.07 16.81
CA ILE A 63 19.16 4.72 17.29
C ILE A 63 19.45 3.68 16.20
N TYR A 64 19.07 3.94 14.95
CA TYR A 64 19.36 3.06 13.82
C TYR A 64 20.87 2.79 13.64
N ILE A 65 21.71 3.82 13.75
CA ILE A 65 23.17 3.69 13.62
C ILE A 65 23.77 2.92 14.80
N GLN A 66 23.26 3.16 16.01
CA GLN A 66 23.76 2.52 17.24
C GLN A 66 23.31 1.06 17.39
N ALA A 67 22.23 0.67 16.72
CA ALA A 67 21.68 -0.67 16.80
C ALA A 67 22.67 -1.73 16.27
N GLU A 68 22.97 -2.75 17.09
CA GLU A 68 23.87 -3.85 16.75
C GLU A 68 23.18 -4.96 15.93
N SER A 69 21.88 -5.13 16.13
CA SER A 69 21.07 -6.17 15.49
C SER A 69 20.33 -5.63 14.28
N TRP A 70 20.39 -6.37 13.17
CA TRP A 70 19.59 -6.06 11.98
C TRP A 70 18.09 -6.10 12.26
N GLN A 71 17.63 -7.00 13.13
CA GLN A 71 16.21 -7.09 13.51
C GLN A 71 15.74 -5.78 14.13
N PHE A 72 16.51 -5.22 15.06
CA PHE A 72 16.20 -3.94 15.69
C PHE A 72 16.38 -2.76 14.72
N GLN A 73 17.44 -2.77 13.89
CA GLN A 73 17.61 -1.79 12.82
C GLN A 73 16.41 -1.75 11.87
N ARG A 74 15.89 -2.92 11.47
CA ARG A 74 14.71 -3.02 10.60
C ARG A 74 13.45 -2.48 11.26
N GLN A 75 13.27 -2.71 12.56
CA GLN A 75 12.15 -2.15 13.32
C GLN A 75 12.19 -0.62 13.33
N VAL A 76 13.33 -0.02 13.70
CA VAL A 76 13.51 1.43 13.71
C VAL A 76 13.34 2.01 12.29
N LEU A 77 13.97 1.37 11.31
CA LEU A 77 13.86 1.77 9.91
C LEU A 77 12.41 1.66 9.39
N SER A 78 11.64 0.67 9.84
CA SER A 78 10.23 0.49 9.46
C SER A 78 9.33 1.65 9.90
N ILE A 79 9.70 2.36 10.98
CA ILE A 79 9.04 3.60 11.42
C ILE A 79 9.43 4.75 10.48
N ILE A 80 10.74 4.89 10.23
CA ILE A 80 11.32 5.95 9.39
C ILE A 80 10.71 5.92 7.98
N VAL A 81 10.64 4.76 7.33
CA VAL A 81 10.23 4.60 5.92
C VAL A 81 8.74 4.79 5.64
N GLN A 82 7.89 4.93 6.66
CA GLN A 82 6.46 5.19 6.49
C GLN A 82 6.20 6.56 5.85
N GLN A 83 7.04 7.54 6.18
CA GLN A 83 6.86 8.94 5.78
C GLN A 83 7.80 9.39 4.64
N MET A 84 8.58 8.48 4.05
CA MET A 84 9.60 8.85 3.07
C MET A 84 9.69 7.91 1.86
N SER A 85 10.08 8.50 0.72
CA SER A 85 10.51 7.76 -0.46
C SER A 85 11.91 7.18 -0.24
N PHE A 86 12.31 6.23 -1.10
CA PHE A 86 13.67 5.68 -1.05
C PHE A 86 14.73 6.76 -1.20
N GLU A 87 14.54 7.70 -2.15
CA GLU A 87 15.47 8.80 -2.38
C GLU A 87 15.61 9.70 -1.14
N GLY A 88 14.49 10.01 -0.46
CA GLY A 88 14.51 10.76 0.79
C GLY A 88 15.23 10.02 1.92
N ALA A 89 14.94 8.72 2.06
CA ALA A 89 15.57 7.87 3.06
C ALA A 89 17.08 7.71 2.85
N GLN A 90 17.52 7.59 1.59
CA GLN A 90 18.94 7.44 1.24
C GLN A 90 19.73 8.74 1.44
N LYS A 91 19.11 9.90 1.16
CA LYS A 91 19.70 11.20 1.51
C LYS A 91 19.83 11.36 3.03
N PHE A 92 18.84 10.89 3.79
CA PHE A 92 18.83 10.98 5.24
C PHE A 92 19.81 10.02 5.92
N ILE A 93 19.91 8.78 5.43
CA ILE A 93 20.82 7.73 5.91
C ILE A 93 21.73 7.30 4.74
N PRO A 94 22.90 7.93 4.59
CA PRO A 94 23.82 7.60 3.50
C PRO A 94 24.29 6.14 3.63
N GLY A 95 24.33 5.43 2.51
CA GLY A 95 24.66 4.00 2.46
C GLY A 95 23.47 3.06 2.68
N LEU A 96 22.25 3.59 2.88
CA LEU A 96 21.04 2.77 2.92
C LEU A 96 20.80 2.11 1.56
N THR A 97 20.80 0.77 1.52
CA THR A 97 20.53 0.02 0.30
C THR A 97 19.03 -0.07 0.03
N SER A 98 18.69 -0.20 -1.26
CA SER A 98 17.31 -0.41 -1.70
C SER A 98 16.66 -1.64 -1.03
N TRP A 99 17.41 -2.74 -0.91
CA TRP A 99 16.95 -3.94 -0.22
C TRP A 99 16.54 -3.67 1.23
N ARG A 100 17.38 -2.96 2.01
CA ARG A 100 17.08 -2.64 3.42
C ARG A 100 15.82 -1.77 3.55
N PHE A 101 15.65 -0.81 2.63
CA PHE A 101 14.48 0.06 2.60
C PHE A 101 13.20 -0.74 2.31
N TYR A 102 13.19 -1.56 1.27
CA TYR A 102 12.00 -2.33 0.90
C TYR A 102 11.68 -3.44 1.91
N GLU A 103 12.69 -4.06 2.52
CA GLU A 103 12.48 -5.01 3.62
C GLU A 103 11.85 -4.33 4.85
N ALA A 104 12.27 -3.11 5.19
CA ALA A 104 11.65 -2.35 6.28
C ALA A 104 10.21 -1.92 5.96
N LYS A 105 9.91 -1.53 4.70
CA LYS A 105 8.52 -1.28 4.27
C LYS A 105 7.67 -2.54 4.33
N ARG A 106 8.19 -3.65 3.84
CA ARG A 106 7.52 -4.96 3.91
C ARG A 106 7.23 -5.35 5.35
N HIS A 107 8.21 -5.20 6.24
CA HIS A 107 8.03 -5.42 7.67
C HIS A 107 6.90 -4.57 8.25
N ALA A 108 6.90 -3.26 7.94
CA ALA A 108 5.87 -2.37 8.44
C ALA A 108 4.46 -2.73 7.94
N ASN A 109 4.34 -3.32 6.75
CA ASN A 109 3.06 -3.76 6.19
C ASN A 109 2.59 -5.10 6.77
N ILE A 110 3.50 -6.02 7.13
CA ILE A 110 3.16 -7.36 7.63
C ILE A 110 2.98 -7.34 9.15
N GLU A 111 4.00 -6.86 9.87
CA GLU A 111 4.06 -6.91 11.34
C GLU A 111 3.55 -5.62 11.96
N GLY A 112 3.74 -4.50 11.26
CA GLY A 112 3.50 -3.15 11.76
C GLY A 112 4.82 -2.37 12.00
N PRO A 113 4.76 -1.04 11.97
CA PRO A 113 5.95 -0.20 12.14
C PRO A 113 6.48 -0.30 13.58
N GLY A 114 7.77 -0.58 13.73
CA GLY A 114 8.45 -0.61 15.03
C GLY A 114 8.17 -1.83 15.91
N LEU A 115 7.33 -2.77 15.45
CA LEU A 115 6.96 -3.94 16.24
C LEU A 115 8.01 -5.05 16.14
N PRO A 116 8.29 -5.77 17.23
CA PRO A 116 9.18 -6.91 17.16
C PRO A 116 8.55 -8.05 16.35
N VAL A 117 9.37 -8.73 15.53
CA VAL A 117 8.95 -10.00 14.95
C VAL A 117 8.92 -11.03 16.06
N ASN A 118 7.72 -11.52 16.38
CA ASN A 118 7.58 -12.68 17.25
C ASN A 118 8.16 -13.89 16.51
N VAL A 119 9.43 -14.19 16.74
CA VAL A 119 10.01 -15.46 16.30
C VAL A 119 9.42 -16.50 17.24
N THR A 120 8.27 -17.08 16.86
CA THR A 120 7.86 -18.36 17.44
C THR A 120 8.99 -19.31 17.14
N VAL A 121 9.80 -19.63 18.16
CA VAL A 121 10.83 -20.65 18.05
C VAL A 121 10.07 -21.95 17.80
N GLU A 122 9.95 -22.33 16.54
CA GLU A 122 9.41 -23.63 16.17
C GLU A 122 10.36 -24.66 16.75
N LYS A 123 9.97 -25.20 17.91
CA LYS A 123 10.69 -26.31 18.52
C LYS A 123 10.49 -27.50 17.60
N ARG A 124 11.48 -27.76 16.74
CA ARG A 124 11.50 -28.98 15.93
C ARG A 124 11.64 -30.16 16.87
N GLU A 125 10.54 -30.83 17.15
CA GLU A 125 10.54 -32.05 17.93
C GLU A 125 11.02 -33.21 17.05
N LYS A 126 12.04 -33.93 17.51
CA LYS A 126 12.43 -35.19 16.88
C LYS A 126 11.35 -36.23 17.20
N ILE A 127 10.57 -36.58 16.19
CA ILE A 127 9.60 -37.68 16.29
C ILE A 127 10.38 -39.00 16.31
N ASN A 128 9.96 -39.94 17.17
CA ASN A 128 10.54 -41.28 17.20
C ASN A 128 10.20 -42.00 15.88
N ALA A 129 11.23 -42.43 15.16
CA ALA A 129 11.09 -43.10 13.86
C ALA A 129 10.18 -44.33 13.94
N ASN A 130 10.34 -45.18 14.97
CA ASN A 130 9.51 -46.37 15.13
C ASN A 130 8.04 -46.00 15.35
N SER A 131 7.76 -44.96 16.13
CA SER A 131 6.38 -44.50 16.36
C SER A 131 5.76 -43.91 15.10
N LEU A 132 6.57 -43.23 14.27
CA LEU A 132 6.15 -42.73 12.97
C LEU A 132 5.84 -43.89 12.02
N ASP A 133 6.72 -44.90 11.92
CA ASP A 133 6.53 -46.05 11.04
C ASP A 133 5.25 -46.81 11.41
N HIS A 134 5.05 -47.13 12.70
CA HIS A 134 3.79 -47.75 13.15
C HIS A 134 2.57 -46.90 12.84
N PHE A 135 2.68 -45.57 12.96
CA PHE A 135 1.59 -44.66 12.64
C PHE A 135 1.29 -44.66 11.13
N ILE A 136 2.32 -44.63 10.28
CA ILE A 136 2.17 -44.71 8.82
C ILE A 136 1.56 -46.07 8.44
N ASP A 137 2.07 -47.18 8.96
CA ASP A 137 1.53 -48.51 8.73
C ASP A 137 0.06 -48.60 9.16
N PHE A 138 -0.30 -47.99 10.29
CA PHE A 138 -1.67 -47.92 10.76
C PHE A 138 -2.58 -47.12 9.81
N ILE A 139 -2.23 -45.88 9.46
CA ILE A 139 -3.09 -45.04 8.60
C ILE A 139 -3.13 -45.51 7.15
N THR A 140 -2.13 -46.27 6.69
CA THR A 140 -2.08 -46.86 5.35
C THR A 140 -2.62 -48.29 5.30
N SER A 141 -2.93 -48.88 6.46
CA SER A 141 -3.51 -50.22 6.54
C SER A 141 -4.83 -50.29 5.78
N SER A 142 -4.95 -51.31 4.93
CA SER A 142 -6.16 -51.65 4.18
C SER A 142 -7.39 -51.90 5.06
N HIS A 143 -7.18 -52.11 6.37
CA HIS A 143 -8.26 -52.34 7.34
C HIS A 143 -8.87 -51.04 7.88
N ILE A 144 -8.11 -49.93 7.84
CA ILE A 144 -8.50 -48.62 8.37
C ILE A 144 -8.88 -47.66 7.24
N MET A 145 -8.19 -47.74 6.11
CA MET A 145 -8.57 -47.09 4.86
C MET A 145 -9.70 -47.88 4.19
N LYS A 146 -10.87 -47.90 4.82
CA LYS A 146 -12.12 -48.25 4.13
C LYS A 146 -12.53 -47.06 3.28
N ASP A 147 -12.03 -47.02 2.05
CA ASP A 147 -12.47 -46.21 0.91
C ASP A 147 -13.44 -45.07 1.25
N LEU A 148 -12.92 -43.84 1.35
CA LEU A 148 -13.77 -42.69 1.05
C LEU A 148 -13.85 -42.63 -0.48
N PRO A 149 -15.01 -42.84 -1.13
CA PRO A 149 -15.11 -42.83 -2.58
C PRO A 149 -15.00 -41.38 -3.06
N TYR A 150 -13.79 -40.86 -3.13
CA TYR A 150 -13.53 -39.56 -3.70
C TYR A 150 -13.51 -39.71 -5.23
N GLY A 151 -14.64 -39.38 -5.86
CA GLY A 151 -14.64 -38.98 -7.27
C GLY A 151 -14.98 -40.04 -8.32
N GLN A 152 -15.92 -40.97 -8.08
CA GLN A 152 -16.54 -41.68 -9.20
C GLN A 152 -17.81 -40.94 -9.68
N ARG A 153 -17.62 -40.07 -10.67
CA ARG A 153 -18.68 -39.62 -11.57
C ARG A 153 -18.34 -40.07 -12.99
N THR A 154 -18.85 -41.23 -13.39
CA THR A 154 -18.98 -41.59 -14.81
C THR A 154 -20.08 -42.64 -14.93
N LEU A 155 -21.34 -42.27 -15.17
CA LEU A 155 -22.05 -41.89 -16.41
C LEU A 155 -23.01 -43.02 -16.83
N ALA A 156 -24.18 -42.61 -17.30
CA ALA A 156 -25.37 -43.41 -17.61
C ALA A 156 -25.19 -44.54 -18.65
N GLY A 157 -25.99 -45.61 -18.47
CA GLY A 157 -26.84 -46.19 -19.53
C GLY A 157 -26.28 -47.27 -20.47
N LEU A 158 -27.19 -48.18 -20.88
CA LEU A 158 -27.13 -49.29 -21.86
C LEU A 158 -26.62 -50.61 -21.26
N TRP A 159 -27.43 -51.66 -21.05
CA TRP A 159 -28.62 -52.15 -21.76
C TRP A 159 -29.74 -52.60 -20.80
#